data_AF-A0A0K9XZ14-F1
#
_entry.id   AF-A0A0K9XZ14-F1
#
_cell.length_a   1.000
_cell.length_b   1.000
_cell.length_c   1.000
_cell.angle_alpha   90.00
_cell.angle_beta   90.00
_cell.angle_gamma   90.00
#
_symmetry.space_group_name_H-M   'P 1'
#
loop_
_entity.id
_entity.type
_entity.pdbx_description
1 polymer ?
#
loop_
_entity_poly.entity_id
_entity_poly.type
_entity_poly.pdbx_seq_one_letter_code
_entity_poly.pdbx_strand_id
1 'polypeptide(L)'
;MQGYKAVILQNLPSYIKFNNFVQRVGGDVYRNMTYSYRADGVKIKKTHHYFSGRSRADAFEITEYIDGFQYNNEQFGLTGESILKFFSTSEGYYDYVNNRYIYHYNDHLGNVRISFAREGNTAVIVQQNDYYAFGLKHGDPSIDLSGVNYKYQYNGKEMQDELGMYDYGCNVPELVITVFRNLKH
;
A
#
# COMPACT_ATOMS: atom_id res chain seq x y z
N MET A 1 -43.52 -11.27 9.13
CA MET A 1 -42.65 -10.07 9.11
C MET A 1 -41.22 -10.54 8.99
N GLN A 2 -40.56 -10.18 7.88
CA GLN A 2 -39.15 -10.51 7.60
C GLN A 2 -38.24 -9.85 8.63
N GLY A 3 -37.51 -10.66 9.40
CA GLY A 3 -36.40 -10.19 10.23
C GLY A 3 -35.10 -10.39 9.48
N TYR A 4 -34.49 -9.30 9.05
CA TYR A 4 -33.27 -9.27 8.24
C TYR A 4 -32.12 -9.98 8.96
N LYS A 5 -31.53 -10.98 8.29
CA LYS A 5 -30.30 -11.64 8.72
C LYS A 5 -29.15 -10.69 8.36
N ALA A 6 -28.65 -9.91 9.32
CA ALA A 6 -27.40 -9.17 9.12
C ALA A 6 -26.26 -10.19 9.14
N VAL A 7 -25.87 -10.66 7.96
CA VAL A 7 -24.66 -11.45 7.79
C VAL A 7 -23.48 -10.47 7.89
N ILE A 8 -22.83 -10.43 9.05
CA ILE A 8 -21.56 -9.72 9.23
C ILE A 8 -20.50 -10.56 8.52
N LEU A 9 -20.24 -10.26 7.24
CA LEU A 9 -19.42 -11.13 6.40
C LEU A 9 -17.91 -10.82 6.42
N GLN A 10 -17.42 -9.74 7.03
CA GLN A 10 -16.00 -9.38 6.88
C GLN A 10 -15.38 -8.69 8.11
N ASN A 11 -14.38 -9.33 8.72
CA ASN A 11 -13.47 -8.76 9.70
C ASN A 11 -12.36 -7.94 9.00
N LEU A 12 -12.73 -6.84 8.34
CA LEU A 12 -11.78 -5.93 7.70
C LEU A 12 -11.36 -4.83 8.69
N PRO A 13 -10.04 -4.55 8.85
CA PRO A 13 -9.58 -3.52 9.78
C PRO A 13 -9.94 -2.13 9.26
N SER A 14 -10.72 -1.36 10.03
CA SER A 14 -11.06 0.02 9.68
C SER A 14 -10.07 1.05 10.24
N TYR A 15 -9.35 0.69 11.31
CA TYR A 15 -8.48 1.60 12.06
C TYR A 15 -7.29 0.86 12.68
N ILE A 16 -6.08 1.40 12.51
CA ILE A 16 -4.85 0.93 13.13
C ILE A 16 -4.16 2.09 13.85
N LYS A 17 -3.92 1.95 15.15
CA LYS A 17 -3.18 2.92 15.98
C LYS A 17 -1.72 2.52 16.09
N PHE A 18 -0.81 3.47 15.92
CA PHE A 18 0.61 3.28 16.25
C PHE A 18 0.92 3.86 17.64
N ASN A 19 2.03 3.42 18.23
CA ASN A 19 2.54 3.95 19.51
C ASN A 19 3.17 5.34 19.39
N ASN A 20 3.33 5.86 18.17
CA ASN A 20 3.92 7.17 17.91
C ASN A 20 2.85 8.26 18.04
N PHE A 21 3.09 9.30 18.84
CA PHE A 21 2.13 10.37 19.09
C PHE A 21 2.80 11.73 19.28
N VAL A 22 1.97 12.78 19.26
CA VAL A 22 2.30 14.16 19.65
C VAL A 22 1.24 14.68 20.60
N GLN A 23 1.63 15.53 21.54
CA GLN A 23 0.70 16.17 22.45
C GLN A 23 0.16 17.45 21.82
N ARG A 24 -1.16 17.61 21.81
CA ARG A 24 -1.87 18.82 21.37
C ARG A 24 -2.73 19.35 22.51
N VAL A 25 -3.27 20.55 22.34
CA VAL A 25 -4.15 21.20 23.34
C VAL A 25 -5.37 20.33 23.71
N GLY A 26 -5.83 19.46 22.79
CA GLY A 26 -6.94 18.52 23.01
C GLY A 26 -6.55 17.10 23.43
N GLY A 27 -5.27 16.83 23.74
CA GLY A 27 -4.76 15.51 24.14
C GLY A 27 -3.74 14.91 23.18
N ASP A 28 -3.42 13.64 23.43
CA ASP A 28 -2.45 12.89 22.62
C ASP A 28 -3.05 12.51 21.27
N VAL A 29 -2.41 12.97 20.21
CA VAL A 29 -2.76 12.63 18.83
C VAL A 29 -1.79 11.56 18.35
N TYR A 30 -2.32 10.40 17.95
CA TYR A 30 -1.51 9.27 17.50
C TYR A 30 -1.44 9.21 15.99
N ARG A 31 -0.27 8.81 15.48
CA ARG A 31 -0.13 8.28 14.13
C ARG A 31 -1.09 7.10 13.99
N ASN A 32 -1.81 7.04 12.89
CA ASN A 32 -2.80 5.99 12.65
C ASN A 32 -2.98 5.72 11.15
N MET A 33 -3.64 4.60 10.83
CA MET A 33 -4.15 4.33 9.50
C MET A 33 -5.65 4.08 9.57
N THR A 34 -6.39 4.61 8.60
CA THR A 34 -7.80 4.32 8.43
C THR A 34 -8.07 3.77 7.04
N TYR A 35 -9.07 2.91 6.96
CA TYR A 35 -9.45 2.24 5.72
C TYR A 35 -10.94 2.37 5.49
N SER A 36 -11.34 2.49 4.22
CA SER A 36 -12.73 2.44 3.80
C SER A 36 -12.91 1.35 2.76
N TYR A 37 -14.06 0.68 2.85
CA TYR A 37 -14.40 -0.47 2.03
C TYR A 37 -15.80 -0.27 1.45
N ARG A 38 -16.04 -0.82 0.26
CA ARG A 38 -17.40 -1.02 -0.24
C ARG A 38 -18.07 -2.14 0.56
N ALA A 39 -19.39 -2.26 0.40
CA ALA A 39 -20.18 -3.31 1.04
C ALA A 39 -19.80 -4.75 0.61
N ASP A 40 -19.07 -4.90 -0.51
CA ASP A 40 -18.53 -6.18 -0.98
C ASP A 40 -17.14 -6.51 -0.39
N GLY A 41 -16.56 -5.60 0.40
CA GLY A 41 -15.24 -5.78 1.03
C GLY A 41 -14.05 -5.29 0.25
N VAL A 42 -14.27 -4.72 -0.94
CA VAL A 42 -13.18 -4.12 -1.71
C VAL A 42 -12.73 -2.83 -1.00
N LYS A 43 -11.44 -2.77 -0.69
CA LYS A 43 -10.79 -1.57 -0.16
C LYS A 43 -10.84 -0.46 -1.22
N ILE A 44 -11.37 0.69 -0.85
CA ILE A 44 -11.49 1.87 -1.73
C ILE A 44 -10.66 3.05 -1.28
N LYS A 45 -10.26 3.08 0.00
CA LYS A 45 -9.45 4.16 0.54
C LYS A 45 -8.56 3.69 1.67
N LYS A 46 -7.35 4.23 1.70
CA LYS A 46 -6.41 4.19 2.81
C LYS A 46 -6.04 5.63 3.16
N THR A 47 -5.95 5.94 4.44
CA THR A 47 -5.45 7.23 4.93
C THR A 47 -4.43 6.96 6.02
N HIS A 48 -3.18 7.34 5.79
CA HIS A 48 -2.11 7.28 6.76
C HIS A 48 -1.91 8.66 7.37
N HIS A 49 -2.27 8.79 8.65
CA HIS A 49 -2.02 9.99 9.42
C HIS A 49 -0.65 9.91 10.09
N TYR A 50 0.22 10.88 9.80
CA TYR A 50 1.57 10.99 10.36
C TYR A 50 1.93 12.43 10.70
N PHE A 51 3.12 12.61 11.27
CA PHE A 51 3.61 13.93 11.67
C PHE A 51 4.84 14.29 10.85
N SER A 52 4.84 15.47 10.22
CA SER A 52 5.90 15.94 9.33
C SER A 52 6.62 17.18 9.88
N GLY A 53 7.90 17.32 9.53
CA GLY A 53 8.72 18.48 9.86
C GLY A 53 9.09 18.61 11.34
N ARG A 54 9.88 19.64 11.65
CA ARG A 54 10.37 19.91 13.02
C ARG A 54 9.25 20.23 14.00
N SER A 55 8.21 20.91 13.53
CA SER A 55 7.00 21.21 14.31
C SER A 55 6.09 20.00 14.51
N ARG A 56 6.41 18.85 13.88
CA ARG A 56 5.60 17.63 13.87
C ARG A 56 4.15 17.94 13.50
N ALA A 57 3.94 18.73 12.44
CA ALA A 57 2.61 19.09 11.96
C ALA A 57 1.86 17.86 11.43
N ASP A 58 0.54 17.84 11.59
CA ASP A 58 -0.31 16.76 11.10
C ASP A 58 -0.26 16.71 9.56
N ALA A 59 -0.02 15.51 9.02
CA ALA A 59 0.10 15.24 7.59
C ALA A 59 -0.61 13.93 7.24
N PHE A 60 -1.17 13.86 6.04
CA PHE A 60 -1.97 12.71 5.60
C PHE A 60 -1.51 12.24 4.23
N GLU A 61 -1.18 10.96 4.12
CA GLU A 61 -1.06 10.28 2.84
C GLU A 61 -2.35 9.52 2.57
N ILE A 62 -3.04 9.87 1.49
CA ILE A 62 -4.31 9.26 1.10
C ILE A 62 -4.09 8.48 -0.19
N THR A 63 -4.50 7.22 -0.19
CA THR A 63 -4.55 6.37 -1.37
C THR A 63 -5.98 5.99 -1.66
N GLU A 64 -6.44 6.23 -2.88
CA GLU A 64 -7.79 5.89 -3.34
C GLU A 64 -7.69 4.82 -4.44
N TYR A 65 -8.52 3.78 -4.31
CA TYR A 65 -8.54 2.61 -5.18
C TYR A 65 -9.89 2.59 -5.89
N ILE A 66 -9.94 3.15 -7.11
CA ILE A 66 -11.18 3.34 -7.86
C ILE A 66 -11.07 2.55 -9.16
N ASP A 67 -11.87 1.48 -9.30
CA ASP A 67 -11.97 0.68 -10.52
C ASP A 67 -10.61 0.20 -11.11
N GLY A 68 -9.64 -0.11 -10.23
CA GLY A 68 -8.29 -0.57 -10.62
C GLY A 68 -7.28 0.56 -10.85
N PHE A 69 -7.72 1.82 -10.80
CA PHE A 69 -6.89 3.00 -10.80
C PHE A 69 -6.51 3.36 -9.37
N GLN A 70 -5.22 3.68 -9.18
CA GLN A 70 -4.71 4.11 -7.88
C GLN A 70 -4.33 5.59 -7.93
N TYR A 71 -4.95 6.36 -7.05
CA TYR A 71 -4.68 7.77 -6.86
C TYR A 71 -3.97 7.97 -5.54
N ASN A 72 -3.01 8.89 -5.50
CA ASN A 72 -2.41 9.34 -4.26
C ASN A 72 -2.61 10.85 -4.09
N ASN A 73 -2.80 11.25 -2.84
CA ASN A 73 -2.85 12.61 -2.39
C ASN A 73 -2.00 12.75 -1.14
N GLU A 74 -1.02 13.65 -1.16
CA GLU A 74 -0.28 14.06 0.03
C GLU A 74 -0.84 15.40 0.50
N GLN A 75 -1.55 15.37 1.63
CA GLN A 75 -2.18 16.55 2.19
C GLN A 75 -1.37 17.07 3.38
N PHE A 76 -0.79 18.27 3.22
CA PHE A 76 -0.21 19.07 4.30
C PHE A 76 -1.17 20.22 4.63
N GLY A 77 -2.06 20.03 5.61
CA GLY A 77 -3.05 21.05 5.96
C GLY A 77 -4.31 21.05 5.06
N LEU A 78 -4.75 22.20 4.57
CA LEU A 78 -6.11 22.38 3.98
C LEU A 78 -6.23 22.06 2.47
N THR A 79 -5.15 21.72 1.78
CA THR A 79 -5.17 21.48 0.33
C THR A 79 -4.31 20.28 -0.04
N GLY A 80 -4.87 19.39 -0.85
CA GLY A 80 -4.14 18.29 -1.47
C GLY A 80 -4.85 17.88 -2.76
N GLU A 81 -4.08 17.60 -3.81
CA GLU A 81 -4.62 17.18 -5.10
C GLU A 81 -4.60 15.65 -5.19
N SER A 82 -5.71 15.05 -5.62
CA SER A 82 -5.75 13.63 -5.94
C SER A 82 -5.22 13.42 -7.35
N ILE A 83 -4.07 12.77 -7.47
CA ILE A 83 -3.36 12.56 -8.73
C ILE A 83 -3.34 11.08 -9.04
N LEU A 84 -3.75 10.71 -10.26
CA LEU A 84 -3.63 9.34 -10.75
C LEU A 84 -2.15 8.95 -10.81
N LYS A 85 -1.79 7.85 -10.14
CA LYS A 85 -0.40 7.34 -10.14
C LYS A 85 -0.21 6.27 -11.20
N PHE A 86 -1.04 5.23 -11.15
CA PHE A 86 -0.96 4.11 -12.08
C PHE A 86 -2.26 3.30 -12.07
N PHE A 87 -2.38 2.39 -13.02
CA PHE A 87 -3.39 1.34 -13.04
C PHE A 87 -2.77 0.04 -13.56
N SER A 88 -3.24 -1.09 -13.06
CA SER A 88 -2.71 -2.40 -13.41
C SER A 88 -3.16 -2.86 -14.80
N THR A 89 -2.37 -3.74 -15.40
CA THR A 89 -2.62 -4.37 -16.70
C THR A 89 -2.28 -5.87 -16.62
N SER A 90 -2.56 -6.62 -17.68
CA SER A 90 -2.30 -8.08 -17.70
C SER A 90 -0.82 -8.46 -17.58
N GLU A 91 0.08 -7.57 -18.04
CA GLU A 91 1.52 -7.83 -18.09
C GLU A 91 2.33 -6.96 -17.13
N GLY A 92 1.67 -6.06 -16.38
CA GLY A 92 2.32 -5.12 -15.49
C GLY A 92 1.41 -3.99 -15.06
N TYR A 93 1.82 -2.75 -15.30
CA TYR A 93 1.00 -1.57 -15.05
C TYR A 93 1.39 -0.41 -15.95
N TYR A 94 0.48 0.55 -16.10
CA TYR A 94 0.79 1.83 -16.73
C TYR A 94 1.09 2.87 -15.66
N ASP A 95 2.31 3.41 -15.70
CA ASP A 95 2.76 4.54 -14.89
C ASP A 95 2.27 5.84 -15.53
N TYR A 96 1.25 6.45 -14.90
CA TYR A 96 0.64 7.68 -15.40
C TYR A 96 1.51 8.90 -15.12
N VAL A 97 2.30 8.89 -14.05
CA VAL A 97 3.15 10.04 -13.68
C VAL A 97 4.28 10.21 -14.69
N ASN A 98 4.90 9.11 -15.11
CA ASN A 98 6.03 9.11 -16.04
C ASN A 98 5.63 8.74 -17.48
N ASN A 99 4.34 8.57 -17.76
CA ASN A 99 3.78 8.25 -19.07
C ASN A 99 4.45 7.04 -19.75
N ARG A 100 4.61 5.93 -19.00
CA ARG A 100 5.28 4.74 -19.52
C ARG A 100 4.63 3.45 -19.03
N TYR A 101 4.79 2.40 -19.83
CA TYR A 101 4.37 1.07 -19.43
C TYR A 101 5.52 0.36 -18.72
N ILE A 102 5.20 -0.27 -17.59
CA ILE A 102 6.12 -1.13 -16.83
C ILE A 102 5.65 -2.56 -16.96
N TYR A 103 6.54 -3.43 -17.43
CA TYR A 103 6.30 -4.86 -17.59
C TYR A 103 6.85 -5.62 -16.39
N HIS A 104 6.17 -6.70 -16.01
CA HIS A 104 6.60 -7.59 -14.95
C HIS A 104 7.10 -8.92 -15.50
N TYR A 105 8.24 -9.36 -14.98
CA TYR A 105 8.65 -10.75 -15.03
C TYR A 105 8.32 -11.41 -13.69
N ASN A 106 7.33 -12.29 -13.72
CA ASN A 106 6.84 -12.99 -12.54
C ASN A 106 7.51 -14.36 -12.41
N ASP A 107 7.70 -14.82 -11.18
CA ASP A 107 8.04 -16.22 -10.92
C ASP A 107 6.81 -17.15 -11.01
N HIS A 108 7.03 -18.44 -10.81
CA HIS A 108 6.00 -19.48 -10.88
C HIS A 108 4.89 -19.35 -9.81
N LEU A 109 5.11 -18.55 -8.76
CA LEU A 109 4.12 -18.27 -7.70
C LEU A 109 3.39 -16.94 -7.94
N GLY A 110 3.76 -16.20 -9.00
CA GLY A 110 3.19 -14.89 -9.31
C GLY A 110 3.84 -13.73 -8.57
N ASN A 111 5.03 -13.91 -8.00
CA ASN A 111 5.78 -12.79 -7.41
C ASN A 111 6.47 -11.98 -8.52
N VAL A 112 6.36 -10.65 -8.47
CA VAL A 112 7.07 -9.76 -9.39
C VAL A 112 8.56 -9.75 -9.04
N ARG A 113 9.41 -10.38 -9.88
CA ARG A 113 10.86 -10.48 -9.66
C ARG A 113 11.64 -9.37 -10.35
N ILE A 114 11.22 -9.00 -11.57
CA ILE A 114 11.82 -7.89 -12.31
C ILE A 114 10.68 -7.04 -12.86
N SER A 115 10.81 -5.73 -12.71
CA SER A 115 10.02 -4.75 -13.41
C SER A 115 10.93 -4.01 -14.39
N PHE A 116 10.50 -3.85 -15.64
CA PHE A 116 11.29 -3.18 -16.66
C PHE A 116 10.42 -2.31 -17.57
N ALA A 117 11.00 -1.24 -18.08
CA ALA A 117 10.37 -0.31 -19.01
C ALA A 117 11.06 -0.38 -20.37
N ARG A 118 10.33 -0.01 -21.42
CA ARG A 118 10.94 0.26 -22.72
C ARG A 118 11.47 1.68 -22.75
N GLU A 119 12.75 1.84 -23.05
CA GLU A 119 13.38 3.14 -23.30
C GLU A 119 14.01 3.12 -24.71
N GLY A 120 13.34 3.81 -25.65
CA GLY A 120 13.71 3.75 -27.07
C GLY A 120 13.55 2.34 -27.63
N ASN A 121 14.68 1.71 -27.98
CA ASN A 121 14.74 0.34 -28.52
C ASN A 121 15.27 -0.69 -27.50
N THR A 122 15.49 -0.27 -26.24
CA THR A 122 16.09 -1.11 -25.21
C THR A 122 15.11 -1.31 -24.05
N ALA A 123 15.21 -2.45 -23.37
CA ALA A 123 14.54 -2.68 -22.10
C ALA A 123 15.45 -2.27 -20.94
N VAL A 124 14.94 -1.45 -20.02
CA VAL A 124 15.66 -0.97 -18.85
C VAL A 124 14.98 -1.48 -17.60
N ILE A 125 15.74 -2.13 -16.71
CA ILE A 125 15.24 -2.62 -15.42
C ILE A 125 14.92 -1.40 -14.54
N VAL A 126 13.68 -1.32 -14.06
CA VAL A 126 13.25 -0.26 -13.13
C VAL A 126 13.17 -0.74 -11.69
N GLN A 127 13.01 -2.05 -11.47
CA GLN A 127 13.03 -2.64 -10.14
C GLN A 127 13.42 -4.12 -10.24
N GLN A 128 14.17 -4.60 -9.26
CA GLN A 128 14.44 -6.03 -9.06
C GLN A 128 13.99 -6.41 -7.65
N ASN A 129 13.31 -7.53 -7.47
CA ASN A 129 12.84 -7.96 -6.17
C ASN A 129 13.19 -9.43 -5.98
N ASP A 130 13.94 -9.70 -4.91
CA ASP A 130 14.20 -11.05 -4.44
C ASP A 130 13.41 -11.29 -3.16
N TYR A 131 12.76 -12.45 -3.04
CA TYR A 131 11.90 -12.76 -1.89
C TYR A 131 12.37 -14.02 -1.19
N TYR A 132 12.33 -14.00 0.15
CA TYR A 132 12.33 -15.20 0.97
C TYR A 132 10.99 -15.94 0.85
N ALA A 133 10.95 -17.20 1.30
CA ALA A 133 9.79 -18.08 1.20
C ALA A 133 8.49 -17.48 1.80
N PHE A 134 8.60 -16.58 2.79
CA PHE A 134 7.47 -15.92 3.46
C PHE A 134 7.27 -14.45 3.04
N GLY A 135 7.81 -14.05 1.89
CA GLY A 135 7.53 -12.76 1.25
C GLY A 135 8.38 -11.58 1.71
N LEU A 136 9.22 -11.75 2.72
CA LEU A 136 10.23 -10.74 3.05
C LEU A 136 11.15 -10.52 1.84
N LYS A 137 11.37 -9.26 1.48
CA LYS A 137 12.37 -8.93 0.48
C LYS A 137 13.76 -9.29 0.99
N HIS A 138 14.53 -9.93 0.13
CA HIS A 138 15.93 -10.26 0.33
C HIS A 138 16.80 -9.23 -0.42
N GLY A 139 17.92 -8.85 0.19
CA GLY A 139 18.83 -7.84 -0.34
C GLY A 139 18.49 -6.43 0.11
N ASP A 140 19.28 -5.48 -0.39
CA ASP A 140 19.02 -4.06 -0.16
C ASP A 140 17.66 -3.66 -0.76
N PRO A 141 16.99 -2.60 -0.23
CA PRO A 141 15.82 -2.05 -0.86
C PRO A 141 16.17 -1.75 -2.31
N SER A 142 15.57 -2.51 -3.23
CA SER A 142 15.80 -2.28 -4.64
C SER A 142 15.39 -0.86 -4.96
N ILE A 143 16.32 -0.12 -5.59
CA ILE A 143 16.04 1.24 -6.03
C ILE A 143 14.85 1.13 -6.98
N ASP A 144 13.72 1.70 -6.56
CA ASP A 144 12.58 1.81 -7.44
C ASP A 144 12.82 3.01 -8.37
N LEU A 145 13.31 2.70 -9.57
CA LEU A 145 13.50 3.68 -10.64
C LEU A 145 12.20 3.96 -11.39
N SER A 146 11.06 3.34 -11.00
CA SER A 146 9.76 3.66 -11.58
C SER A 146 9.35 5.10 -11.26
N GLY A 147 9.71 5.62 -10.07
CA GLY A 147 9.33 6.95 -9.60
C GLY A 147 7.90 7.05 -9.07
N VAL A 148 7.10 5.97 -9.16
CA VAL A 148 5.73 5.91 -8.61
C VAL A 148 5.61 5.12 -7.32
N ASN A 149 6.72 4.51 -6.85
CA ASN A 149 6.74 3.63 -5.67
C ASN A 149 5.71 2.51 -5.78
N TYR A 150 5.84 1.67 -6.81
CA TYR A 150 4.88 0.60 -7.07
C TYR A 150 5.00 -0.52 -6.02
N LYS A 151 3.96 -0.70 -5.21
CA LYS A 151 3.98 -1.56 -4.02
C LYS A 151 3.44 -2.98 -4.23
N TYR A 152 2.92 -3.34 -5.41
CA TYR A 152 2.35 -4.67 -5.66
C TYR A 152 3.42 -5.64 -6.14
N GLN A 153 3.75 -6.62 -5.31
CA GLN A 153 5.03 -7.33 -5.43
C GLN A 153 4.86 -8.82 -5.16
N TYR A 154 4.98 -9.25 -3.90
CA TYR A 154 4.84 -10.64 -3.50
C TYR A 154 3.38 -11.10 -3.62
N ASN A 155 3.14 -12.21 -4.34
CA ASN A 155 1.82 -12.74 -4.70
C ASN A 155 0.86 -11.69 -5.29
N GLY A 156 1.40 -10.67 -5.97
CA GLY A 156 0.63 -9.54 -6.50
C GLY A 156 -0.07 -8.70 -5.43
N LYS A 157 0.35 -8.78 -4.16
CA LYS A 157 -0.22 -8.01 -3.05
C LYS A 157 0.54 -6.73 -2.80
N GLU A 158 -0.19 -5.72 -2.33
CA GLU A 158 0.35 -4.40 -1.98
C GLU A 158 1.12 -4.48 -0.66
N MET A 159 2.40 -4.07 -0.66
CA MET A 159 3.16 -3.85 0.56
C MET A 159 2.66 -2.62 1.31
N GLN A 160 2.26 -2.79 2.56
CA GLN A 160 1.97 -1.69 3.49
C GLN A 160 3.25 -1.34 4.25
N ASP A 161 4.06 -0.42 3.71
CA ASP A 161 5.35 -0.03 4.30
C ASP A 161 5.24 0.42 5.76
N GLU A 162 4.09 1.00 6.14
CA GLU A 162 3.82 1.45 7.50
C GLU A 162 3.71 0.30 8.50
N LEU A 163 3.31 -0.89 8.02
CA LEU A 163 3.15 -2.11 8.79
C LEU A 163 4.28 -3.12 8.52
N GLY A 164 4.98 -2.99 7.39
CA GLY A 164 5.94 -3.97 6.89
C GLY A 164 5.28 -5.29 6.47
N MET A 165 4.03 -5.26 6.03
CA MET A 165 3.23 -6.44 5.70
C MET A 165 2.48 -6.26 4.38
N TYR A 166 2.26 -7.35 3.65
CA TYR A 166 1.44 -7.35 2.45
C TYR A 166 -0.06 -7.38 2.80
N ASP A 167 -0.85 -6.61 2.07
CA ASP A 167 -2.31 -6.58 2.21
C ASP A 167 -2.98 -7.71 1.41
N TYR A 168 -3.48 -8.71 2.15
CA TYR A 168 -4.28 -9.82 1.63
C TYR A 168 -5.80 -9.62 1.85
N GLY A 169 -6.25 -8.45 2.29
CA GLY A 169 -7.64 -8.18 2.67
C GLY A 169 -8.07 -8.96 3.92
N CYS A 170 -9.32 -9.43 3.95
CA CYS A 170 -9.93 -10.12 5.11
C CYS A 170 -9.34 -11.51 5.42
N ASN A 171 -8.32 -11.96 4.70
CA ASN A 171 -7.76 -13.31 4.79
C ASN A 171 -6.45 -13.40 5.59
N VAL A 172 -6.16 -12.44 6.47
CA VAL A 172 -5.01 -12.59 7.37
C VAL A 172 -5.45 -13.40 8.60
N PRO A 173 -5.07 -14.68 8.75
CA PRO A 173 -5.27 -15.36 10.03
C PRO A 173 -4.47 -14.63 11.11
N GLU A 174 -5.10 -14.47 12.26
CA GLU A 174 -4.63 -13.79 13.48
C GLU A 174 -3.18 -14.16 13.90
N LEU A 175 -2.71 -15.34 13.48
CA LEU A 175 -1.37 -15.85 13.71
C LEU A 175 -0.24 -15.08 13.01
N VAL A 176 -0.46 -14.44 11.86
CA VAL A 176 0.62 -13.73 11.13
C VAL A 176 0.89 -12.34 11.75
N ILE A 177 -0.13 -11.73 12.34
CA ILE A 177 -0.04 -10.40 12.98
C ILE A 177 0.83 -10.43 14.25
N THR A 178 0.93 -11.60 14.92
CA THR A 178 1.68 -11.73 16.18
C THR A 178 3.17 -11.99 15.95
N VAL A 179 3.57 -12.67 14.87
CA VAL A 179 4.98 -13.05 14.64
C VAL A 179 5.86 -11.84 14.26
N PHE A 180 5.36 -10.90 13.47
CA PHE A 180 6.15 -9.73 13.04
C PHE A 180 6.33 -8.65 14.12
N ARG A 181 5.49 -8.63 15.17
CA ARG A 181 5.68 -7.70 16.30
C ARG A 181 6.96 -7.97 17.10
N ASN A 182 7.49 -9.19 17.06
CA ASN A 182 8.60 -9.63 17.92
C ASN A 182 9.98 -9.64 17.23
N LEU A 183 10.09 -9.19 15.97
CA LEU A 183 11.36 -9.18 15.23
C LEU A 183 12.01 -7.79 15.12
N LYS A 184 11.51 -6.79 15.85
CA LYS A 184 12.15 -5.46 16.01
C LYS A 184 12.46 -5.14 17.46
N HIS A 185 13.23 -6.02 18.11
CA HIS A 185 13.94 -5.75 19.35
C HIS A 185 15.41 -6.09 19.16
#